data_AF-A0A2I0CPS7-F1
#
_entry.id   AF-A0A2I0CPS7-F1
#
_cell.length_a   1.000
_cell.length_b   1.000
_cell.length_c   1.000
_cell.angle_alpha   90.00
_cell.angle_beta   90.00
_cell.angle_gamma   90.00
#
_symmetry.space_group_name_H-M   'P 1'
#
loop_
_entity.id
_entity.type
_entity.pdbx_description
1 polymer ?
#
loop_
_entity_poly.entity_id
_entity_poly.type
_entity_poly.pdbx_seq_one_letter_code
_entity_poly.pdbx_strand_id
1 'polypeptide(L)'
;MEVILILILFGSLVFCSFRYSSSHKLFLIFFAIGFVSYGLNYSNGDYAAYHTFYYERSYSDWGVELIYGGLSDLFKYFNLNFFEFKLFIALITLALHFRFFSYFTNVKALLAALYLLFFFSLDYVLMRNFLAVGVVLQGILALLKNDKSSVLYFVLCVFVATLIHQSSILYMFLAICFYRFKEPALFYAFCFALFAVLYYFLRLAVFNSALFAERALLYEGNLNMFFVNVLIYMVNLIFAGLFYFSNRVWFCYNPIFIRYFWGSNLGLFFVLIVMLDVPIFVRIFKTIFLLNACLITSACYSFSFKKRIRVMPVVVLYLFFCFALFVFPVYELTLDPLFSYNCLFEVSLCRQ
;
A
#
# COMPACT_ATOMS: atom_id res chain seq x y z
N MET A 1 12.67 -21.54 19.28
CA MET A 1 11.81 -21.29 20.46
C MET A 1 11.37 -19.82 20.51
N GLU A 2 12.28 -18.87 20.28
CA GLU A 2 11.99 -17.42 20.30
C GLU A 2 10.93 -16.98 19.28
N VAL A 3 11.01 -17.44 18.04
CA VAL A 3 10.02 -17.11 16.99
C VAL A 3 8.60 -17.55 17.38
N ILE A 4 8.44 -18.75 17.96
CA ILE A 4 7.12 -19.25 18.40
C ILE A 4 6.54 -18.35 19.50
N LEU A 5 7.36 -17.92 20.46
CA LEU A 5 6.92 -17.02 21.52
C LEU A 5 6.49 -15.65 20.97
N ILE A 6 7.23 -15.12 20.00
CA ILE A 6 6.88 -13.86 19.30
C ILE A 6 5.54 -14.00 18.59
N LEU A 7 5.31 -15.12 17.89
CA LEU A 7 4.05 -15.38 17.20
C LEU A 7 2.88 -15.51 18.18
N ILE A 8 3.07 -16.18 19.32
CA ILE A 8 2.05 -16.28 20.38
C ILE A 8 1.73 -14.91 20.97
N LEU A 9 2.76 -14.11 21.28
CA LEU A 9 2.59 -12.75 21.81
C LEU A 9 1.86 -11.85 20.80
N PHE A 10 2.30 -11.87 19.55
CA PHE A 10 1.67 -11.10 18.48
C PHE A 10 0.22 -11.53 18.25
N GLY A 11 -0.05 -12.84 18.20
CA GLY A 11 -1.42 -13.38 18.11
C GLY A 11 -2.30 -12.95 19.28
N SER A 12 -1.75 -12.91 20.49
CA SER A 12 -2.46 -12.43 21.69
C SER A 12 -2.79 -10.93 21.58
N LEU A 13 -1.85 -10.10 21.11
CA LEU A 13 -2.09 -8.68 20.88
C LEU A 13 -3.16 -8.44 19.81
N VAL A 14 -3.11 -9.20 18.71
CA VAL A 14 -4.15 -9.18 17.66
C VAL A 14 -5.50 -9.53 18.26
N PHE A 15 -5.60 -10.59 19.07
CA PHE A 15 -6.84 -10.98 19.73
C PHE A 15 -7.35 -9.86 20.66
N CYS A 16 -6.47 -9.26 21.47
CA CYS A 16 -6.81 -8.11 22.30
C CYS A 16 -7.32 -6.92 21.48
N SER A 17 -6.81 -6.70 20.26
CA SER A 17 -7.25 -5.60 19.39
C SER A 17 -8.71 -5.72 18.95
N PHE A 18 -9.32 -6.92 18.91
CA PHE A 18 -10.75 -7.06 18.64
C PHE A 18 -11.61 -6.50 19.78
N ARG A 19 -11.16 -6.69 21.03
CA ARG A 19 -11.87 -6.18 22.22
C ARG A 19 -11.58 -4.70 22.46
N TYR A 20 -10.33 -4.29 22.27
CA TYR A 20 -9.82 -2.94 22.56
C TYR A 20 -9.43 -2.20 21.27
N SER A 21 -10.33 -2.22 20.28
CA SER A 21 -10.06 -1.76 18.91
C SER A 21 -9.69 -0.28 18.79
N SER A 22 -10.10 0.56 19.75
CA SER A 22 -9.72 1.99 19.80
C SER A 22 -8.51 2.30 20.69
N SER A 23 -7.91 1.29 21.35
CA SER A 23 -6.86 1.50 22.35
C SER A 23 -5.62 2.18 21.78
N HIS A 24 -5.27 3.35 22.30
CA HIS A 24 -4.06 4.05 21.88
C HIS A 24 -2.78 3.30 22.27
N LYS A 25 -2.77 2.62 23.43
CA LYS A 25 -1.61 1.84 23.87
C LYS A 25 -1.32 0.67 22.93
N LEU A 26 -2.34 -0.11 22.57
CA LEU A 26 -2.18 -1.22 21.61
C LEU A 26 -1.76 -0.71 20.24
N PHE A 27 -2.33 0.42 19.81
CA PHE A 27 -1.94 1.07 18.57
C PHE A 27 -0.45 1.45 18.54
N LEU A 28 0.07 2.05 19.61
CA LEU A 28 1.50 2.36 19.74
C LEU A 28 2.36 1.09 19.77
N ILE A 29 1.93 0.04 20.47
CA ILE A 29 2.64 -1.25 20.51
C ILE A 29 2.76 -1.84 19.10
N PHE A 30 1.69 -1.84 18.29
CA PHE A 30 1.77 -2.34 16.92
C PHE A 30 2.75 -1.53 16.07
N PHE A 31 2.76 -0.21 16.20
CA PHE A 31 3.74 0.62 15.47
C PHE A 31 5.18 0.40 15.95
N ALA A 32 5.39 0.15 17.24
CA ALA A 32 6.69 -0.22 17.77
C ALA A 32 7.15 -1.58 17.22
N ILE A 33 6.25 -2.57 17.15
CA ILE A 33 6.51 -3.87 16.51
C ILE A 33 6.87 -3.66 15.04
N GLY A 34 6.08 -2.87 14.30
CA GLY A 34 6.40 -2.53 12.90
C GLY A 34 7.76 -1.87 12.76
N PHE A 35 8.13 -0.94 13.65
CA PHE A 35 9.44 -0.29 13.61
C PHE A 35 10.59 -1.25 13.87
N VAL A 36 10.47 -2.10 14.89
CA VAL A 36 11.45 -3.14 15.18
C VAL A 36 11.57 -4.09 13.98
N SER A 37 10.46 -4.60 13.47
CA SER A 37 10.46 -5.56 12.38
C SER A 37 10.94 -5.00 11.05
N TYR A 38 10.80 -3.69 10.79
CA TYR A 38 11.28 -3.07 9.55
C TYR A 38 12.66 -2.40 9.72
N GLY A 39 12.79 -1.48 10.68
CA GLY A 39 14.00 -0.70 10.88
C GLY A 39 15.19 -1.54 11.32
N LEU A 40 14.97 -2.54 12.18
CA LEU A 40 16.01 -3.44 12.68
C LEU A 40 16.13 -4.74 11.88
N ASN A 41 15.47 -4.87 10.74
CA ASN A 41 15.62 -6.04 9.89
C ASN A 41 16.83 -5.90 8.96
N TYR A 42 17.77 -6.84 9.00
CA TYR A 42 19.01 -6.78 8.20
C TYR A 42 19.00 -7.67 6.95
N SER A 43 17.88 -8.33 6.65
CA SER A 43 17.72 -9.13 5.43
C SER A 43 16.26 -9.29 5.04
N ASN A 44 15.96 -9.12 3.76
CA ASN A 44 14.67 -9.37 3.13
C ASN A 44 14.83 -9.49 1.61
N GLY A 45 13.74 -9.80 0.89
CA GLY A 45 13.77 -10.06 -0.55
C GLY A 45 14.42 -8.98 -1.44
N ASP A 46 14.39 -7.70 -1.03
CA ASP A 46 14.98 -6.59 -1.80
C ASP A 46 16.19 -5.94 -1.08
N TYR A 47 16.63 -6.47 0.07
CA TYR A 47 17.66 -5.84 0.90
C TYR A 47 18.97 -5.58 0.14
N ALA A 48 19.47 -6.62 -0.55
CA ALA A 48 20.69 -6.52 -1.34
C ALA A 48 20.58 -5.45 -2.44
N ALA A 49 19.43 -5.37 -3.11
CA ALA A 49 19.20 -4.36 -4.15
C ALA A 49 19.25 -2.93 -3.57
N TYR A 50 18.59 -2.68 -2.43
CA TYR A 50 18.65 -1.37 -1.78
C TYR A 50 20.03 -1.03 -1.23
N HIS A 51 20.75 -2.01 -0.71
CA HIS A 51 22.14 -1.86 -0.28
C HIS A 51 23.04 -1.45 -1.45
N THR A 52 22.95 -2.16 -2.58
CA THR A 52 23.64 -1.81 -3.83
C THR A 52 23.25 -0.42 -4.30
N PHE A 53 21.96 -0.07 -4.32
CA PHE A 53 21.53 1.26 -4.71
C PHE A 53 22.06 2.36 -3.79
N TYR A 54 22.20 2.07 -2.50
CA TYR A 54 22.83 3.01 -1.58
C TYR A 54 24.28 3.21 -2.00
N TYR A 55 25.15 2.20 -2.00
CA TYR A 55 26.58 2.46 -2.21
C TYR A 55 26.99 2.77 -3.65
N GLU A 56 26.33 2.20 -4.66
CA GLU A 56 26.81 2.25 -6.05
C GLU A 56 26.15 3.33 -6.90
N ARG A 57 24.93 3.80 -6.56
CA ARG A 57 24.25 4.82 -7.38
C ARG A 57 24.67 6.22 -7.01
N SER A 58 24.88 7.03 -8.04
CA SER A 58 25.01 8.48 -7.97
C SER A 58 23.66 9.17 -8.14
N TYR A 59 23.58 10.47 -7.83
CA TYR A 59 22.36 11.28 -7.98
C TYR A 59 21.72 11.17 -9.38
N SER A 60 22.54 11.15 -10.44
CA SER A 60 22.07 11.06 -11.83
C SER A 60 21.38 9.73 -12.16
N ASP A 61 21.69 8.66 -11.43
CA ASP A 61 21.15 7.32 -11.71
C ASP A 61 19.72 7.14 -11.21
N TRP A 62 19.22 8.06 -10.37
CA TRP A 62 17.87 8.01 -9.82
C TRP A 62 16.79 8.49 -10.78
N GLY A 63 17.16 9.19 -11.86
CA GLY A 63 16.21 9.69 -12.86
C GLY A 63 15.14 10.59 -12.23
N VAL A 64 13.89 10.12 -12.20
CA VAL A 64 12.77 10.88 -11.62
C VAL A 64 12.61 10.68 -10.10
N GLU A 65 13.29 9.71 -9.49
CA GLU A 65 13.19 9.37 -8.06
C GLU A 65 14.10 10.25 -7.18
N LEU A 66 14.05 11.57 -7.43
CA LEU A 66 14.96 12.58 -6.90
C LEU A 66 14.95 12.70 -5.37
N ILE A 67 13.80 12.53 -4.71
CA ILE A 67 13.71 12.66 -3.24
C ILE A 67 14.43 11.50 -2.58
N TYR A 68 14.20 10.27 -3.05
CA TYR A 68 14.85 9.10 -2.46
C TYR A 68 16.35 9.10 -2.73
N GLY A 69 16.77 9.42 -3.97
CA GLY A 69 18.18 9.57 -4.32
C GLY A 69 18.87 10.68 -3.55
N GLY A 70 18.25 11.85 -3.44
CA GLY A 70 18.77 12.97 -2.67
C GLY A 70 18.92 12.66 -1.18
N LEU A 71 17.98 11.92 -0.57
CA LEU A 71 18.12 11.45 0.82
C LEU A 71 19.27 10.46 0.97
N SER A 72 19.43 9.53 0.02
CA SER A 72 20.55 8.59 0.01
C SER A 72 21.88 9.32 -0.04
N ASP A 73 22.05 10.29 -0.94
CA ASP A 73 23.29 11.04 -1.09
C ASP A 73 23.56 11.98 0.09
N LEU A 74 22.52 12.55 0.70
CA LEU A 74 22.64 13.32 1.93
C LEU A 74 23.18 12.47 3.08
N PHE A 75 22.71 11.23 3.24
CA PHE A 75 23.20 10.32 4.29
C PHE A 75 24.65 9.91 4.05
N LYS A 76 25.04 9.63 2.81
CA LYS A 76 26.45 9.39 2.44
C LYS A 76 27.33 10.60 2.74
N TYR A 77 26.84 11.81 2.47
CA TYR A 77 27.56 13.05 2.75
C TYR A 77 27.90 13.19 4.24
N PHE A 78 27.01 12.70 5.13
CA PHE A 78 27.26 12.64 6.57
C PHE A 78 28.01 11.37 7.03
N ASN A 79 28.55 10.57 6.10
CA ASN A 79 29.21 9.28 6.36
C ASN A 79 28.34 8.27 7.12
N LEU A 80 27.02 8.34 6.94
CA LEU A 80 26.09 7.36 7.52
C LEU A 80 26.07 6.11 6.63
N ASN A 81 25.91 4.94 7.24
CA ASN A 81 25.83 3.67 6.53
C ASN A 81 24.40 3.37 6.05
N PHE A 82 24.25 2.31 5.24
CA PHE A 82 22.94 1.90 4.73
C PHE A 82 21.93 1.56 5.85
N PHE A 83 22.40 1.00 6.96
CA PHE A 83 21.54 0.64 8.09
C PHE A 83 20.91 1.88 8.75
N GLU A 84 21.70 2.93 8.97
CA GLU A 84 21.24 4.21 9.51
C GLU A 84 20.26 4.92 8.56
N PHE A 85 20.55 4.90 7.25
CA PHE A 85 19.63 5.38 6.23
C PHE A 85 18.30 4.62 6.25
N LYS A 86 18.34 3.28 6.29
CA LYS A 86 17.14 2.44 6.36
C LYS A 86 16.33 2.69 7.64
N LEU A 87 16.98 2.86 8.79
CA LEU A 87 16.30 3.22 10.05
C LEU A 87 15.53 4.51 9.94
N PHE A 88 16.12 5.54 9.33
CA PHE A 88 15.47 6.82 9.07
C PHE A 88 14.27 6.67 8.13
N ILE A 89 14.43 5.94 7.02
CA ILE A 89 13.32 5.67 6.08
C ILE A 89 12.19 4.90 6.76
N ALA A 90 12.51 3.90 7.60
CA ALA A 90 11.52 3.15 8.37
C ALA A 90 10.76 4.05 9.34
N LEU A 91 11.45 4.94 10.05
CA LEU A 91 10.84 5.90 10.97
C LEU A 91 9.85 6.82 10.24
N ILE A 92 10.26 7.45 9.14
CA ILE A 92 9.39 8.35 8.36
C ILE A 92 8.19 7.59 7.81
N THR A 93 8.43 6.43 7.20
CA THR A 93 7.39 5.62 6.57
C THR A 93 6.33 5.22 7.58
N LEU A 94 6.74 4.73 8.75
CA LEU A 94 5.82 4.35 9.82
C LEU A 94 5.15 5.56 10.47
N ALA A 95 5.81 6.71 10.58
CA ALA A 95 5.17 7.93 11.07
C ALA A 95 4.03 8.40 10.15
N LEU A 96 4.21 8.30 8.83
CA LEU A 96 3.16 8.60 7.84
C LEU A 96 1.98 7.62 7.97
N HIS A 97 2.25 6.32 8.09
CA HIS A 97 1.20 5.31 8.29
C HIS A 97 0.50 5.47 9.64
N PHE A 98 1.24 5.77 10.70
CA PHE A 98 0.70 6.06 12.03
C PHE A 98 -0.28 7.22 11.97
N ARG A 99 0.10 8.31 11.30
CA ARG A 99 -0.78 9.46 11.07
C ARG A 99 -2.03 9.05 10.28
N PHE A 100 -1.87 8.29 9.21
CA PHE A 100 -3.00 7.77 8.43
C PHE A 100 -4.02 7.03 9.31
N PHE A 101 -3.60 5.97 10.01
CA PHE A 101 -4.53 5.18 10.83
C PHE A 101 -5.10 5.95 12.03
N SER A 102 -4.35 6.92 12.58
CA SER A 102 -4.82 7.78 13.67
C SER A 102 -5.99 8.67 13.27
N TYR A 103 -5.98 9.20 12.05
CA TYR A 103 -7.01 10.12 11.55
C TYR A 103 -8.10 9.42 10.72
N PHE A 104 -7.81 8.25 10.15
CA PHE A 104 -8.75 7.55 9.27
C PHE A 104 -9.93 6.91 10.03
N THR A 105 -9.70 6.38 11.23
CA THR A 105 -10.74 5.65 11.98
C THR A 105 -10.57 5.73 13.49
N ASN A 106 -11.66 5.46 14.21
CA ASN A 106 -11.66 5.27 15.65
C ASN A 106 -11.19 3.87 16.08
N VAL A 107 -11.16 2.87 15.18
CA VAL A 107 -10.69 1.50 15.48
C VAL A 107 -9.23 1.28 15.08
N LYS A 108 -8.39 2.25 15.44
CA LYS A 108 -6.98 2.34 15.03
C LYS A 108 -6.12 1.15 15.45
N ALA A 109 -6.33 0.58 16.65
CA ALA A 109 -5.54 -0.56 17.12
C ALA A 109 -5.82 -1.82 16.28
N LEU A 110 -7.09 -2.06 15.96
CA LEU A 110 -7.47 -3.18 15.11
C LEU A 110 -6.95 -3.00 13.68
N LEU A 111 -7.07 -1.79 13.10
CA LEU A 111 -6.51 -1.56 11.76
C LEU A 111 -5.00 -1.74 11.73
N ALA A 112 -4.27 -1.30 12.75
CA ALA A 112 -2.83 -1.54 12.84
C ALA A 112 -2.50 -3.04 12.92
N ALA A 113 -3.24 -3.82 13.73
CA ALA A 113 -3.11 -5.28 13.77
C ALA A 113 -3.35 -5.93 12.39
N LEU A 114 -4.47 -5.59 11.73
CA LEU A 114 -4.80 -6.12 10.42
C LEU A 114 -3.77 -5.71 9.37
N TYR A 115 -3.29 -4.47 9.42
CA TYR A 115 -2.23 -4.00 8.52
C TYR A 115 -0.95 -4.82 8.67
N LEU A 116 -0.49 -5.03 9.90
CA LEU A 116 0.70 -5.84 10.19
C LEU A 116 0.57 -7.30 9.72
N LEU A 117 -0.62 -7.88 9.86
CA LEU A 117 -0.89 -9.26 9.45
C LEU A 117 -0.98 -9.45 7.93
N PHE A 118 -1.65 -8.52 7.24
CA PHE A 118 -2.14 -8.78 5.89
C PHE A 118 -1.43 -7.98 4.79
N PHE A 119 -0.69 -6.92 5.14
CA PHE A 119 -0.09 -6.01 4.15
C PHE A 119 1.38 -5.68 4.44
N PHE A 120 1.72 -5.52 5.71
CA PHE A 120 3.03 -5.02 6.14
C PHE A 120 4.21 -5.89 5.70
N SER A 121 4.06 -7.23 5.72
CA SER A 121 5.12 -8.16 5.32
C SER A 121 5.59 -7.92 3.88
N LEU A 122 4.72 -7.46 2.98
CA LEU A 122 5.14 -7.10 1.63
C LEU A 122 5.58 -5.64 1.53
N ASP A 123 5.00 -4.73 2.31
CA ASP A 123 5.38 -3.30 2.31
C ASP A 123 6.82 -3.07 2.77
N TYR A 124 7.26 -3.70 3.87
CA TYR A 124 8.58 -3.42 4.43
C TYR A 124 9.74 -3.82 3.50
N VAL A 125 9.54 -4.87 2.69
CA VAL A 125 10.48 -5.28 1.65
C VAL A 125 10.60 -4.20 0.57
N LEU A 126 9.48 -3.58 0.19
CA LEU A 126 9.42 -2.60 -0.90
C LEU A 126 9.65 -1.16 -0.41
N MET A 127 10.78 -0.91 0.25
CA MET A 127 11.11 0.34 0.96
C MET A 127 10.71 1.64 0.23
N ARG A 128 11.12 1.81 -1.04
CA ARG A 128 10.77 3.02 -1.83
C ARG A 128 9.27 3.16 -2.04
N ASN A 129 8.62 2.08 -2.45
CA ASN A 129 7.18 2.06 -2.66
C ASN A 129 6.42 2.30 -1.35
N PHE A 130 6.88 1.73 -0.24
CA PHE A 130 6.23 1.85 1.06
C PHE A 130 6.27 3.30 1.57
N LEU A 131 7.42 3.96 1.47
CA LEU A 131 7.54 5.39 1.77
C LEU A 131 6.61 6.23 0.88
N ALA A 132 6.62 5.98 -0.43
CA ALA A 132 5.79 6.70 -1.39
C ALA A 132 4.28 6.51 -1.11
N VAL A 133 3.84 5.28 -0.80
CA VAL A 133 2.47 4.98 -0.37
C VAL A 133 2.12 5.74 0.91
N GLY A 134 3.04 5.83 1.88
CA GLY A 134 2.85 6.63 3.08
C GLY A 134 2.52 8.09 2.80
N VAL A 135 3.15 8.68 1.77
CA VAL A 135 2.85 10.05 1.29
C VAL A 135 1.48 10.11 0.61
N VAL A 136 1.16 9.14 -0.27
CA VAL A 136 -0.16 9.05 -0.93
C VAL A 136 -1.29 8.94 0.08
N LEU A 137 -1.10 8.17 1.15
CA LEU A 137 -2.07 8.06 2.26
C LEU A 137 -2.34 9.41 2.95
N GLN A 138 -1.37 10.33 3.00
CA GLN A 138 -1.62 11.68 3.51
C GLN A 138 -2.52 12.48 2.57
N GLY A 139 -2.32 12.34 1.26
CA GLY A 139 -3.20 12.94 0.26
C GLY A 139 -4.63 12.39 0.39
N ILE A 140 -4.77 11.08 0.62
CA ILE A 140 -6.06 10.43 0.86
C ILE A 140 -6.76 11.00 2.10
N LEU A 141 -6.04 11.23 3.21
CA LEU A 141 -6.63 11.88 4.38
C LEU A 141 -7.20 13.27 4.05
N ALA A 142 -6.56 14.02 3.15
CA ALA A 142 -7.10 15.30 2.70
C ALA A 142 -8.39 15.09 1.90
N LEU A 143 -8.42 14.15 0.95
CA LEU A 143 -9.62 13.84 0.16
C LEU A 143 -10.84 13.47 1.02
N LEU A 144 -10.63 12.82 2.17
CA LEU A 144 -11.71 12.48 3.10
C LEU A 144 -12.36 13.71 3.76
N LYS A 145 -11.65 14.86 3.85
CA LYS A 145 -12.23 16.13 4.33
C LYS A 145 -13.18 16.75 3.31
N ASN A 146 -13.08 16.36 2.04
CA ASN A 146 -13.96 16.79 0.95
C ASN A 146 -14.03 18.33 0.81
N ASP A 147 -12.90 19.01 0.98
CA ASP A 147 -12.73 20.43 0.67
C ASP A 147 -12.21 20.64 -0.77
N LYS A 148 -12.34 21.86 -1.32
CA LYS A 148 -11.89 22.16 -2.69
C LYS A 148 -10.37 22.01 -2.86
N SER A 149 -9.60 22.33 -1.83
CA SER A 149 -8.14 22.21 -1.81
C SER A 149 -7.64 20.77 -1.68
N SER A 150 -8.51 19.82 -1.31
CA SER A 150 -8.15 18.44 -0.99
C SER A 150 -7.62 17.71 -2.23
N VAL A 151 -8.20 17.99 -3.39
CA VAL A 151 -7.76 17.42 -4.66
C VAL A 151 -6.37 17.95 -5.01
N LEU A 152 -6.14 19.26 -4.90
CA LEU A 152 -4.82 19.84 -5.15
C LEU A 152 -3.77 19.27 -4.19
N TYR A 153 -4.09 19.18 -2.89
CA TYR A 153 -3.20 18.58 -1.89
C TYR A 153 -2.87 17.11 -2.24
N PHE A 154 -3.87 16.32 -2.63
CA PHE A 154 -3.66 14.95 -3.07
C PHE A 154 -2.74 14.87 -4.29
N VAL A 155 -2.98 15.70 -5.31
CA VAL A 155 -2.15 15.78 -6.52
C VAL A 155 -0.69 16.11 -6.16
N LEU A 156 -0.46 17.07 -5.25
CA LEU A 156 0.88 17.39 -4.75
C LEU A 156 1.51 16.21 -4.01
N CYS A 157 0.76 15.50 -3.17
CA CYS A 157 1.24 14.28 -2.52
C CYS A 157 1.61 13.20 -3.54
N VAL A 158 0.84 13.02 -4.62
CA VAL A 158 1.16 12.08 -5.69
C VAL A 158 2.44 12.49 -6.41
N PHE A 159 2.64 13.79 -6.72
CA PHE A 159 3.90 14.25 -7.30
C PHE A 159 5.10 14.00 -6.39
N VAL A 160 4.99 14.32 -5.09
CA VAL A 160 6.04 14.01 -4.11
C VAL A 160 6.30 12.51 -4.04
N ALA A 161 5.25 11.68 -4.03
CA ALA A 161 5.38 10.23 -4.04
C ALA A 161 6.06 9.70 -5.33
N THR A 162 5.79 10.29 -6.49
CA THR A 162 6.46 9.96 -7.76
C THR A 162 7.95 10.27 -7.71
N LEU A 163 8.34 11.36 -7.04
CA LEU A 163 9.75 11.70 -6.80
C LEU A 163 10.44 10.77 -5.80
N ILE A 164 9.71 9.90 -5.10
CA ILE A 164 10.25 8.85 -4.22
C ILE A 164 10.25 7.51 -4.97
N HIS A 165 9.14 7.20 -5.63
CA HIS A 165 8.98 6.00 -6.43
C HIS A 165 8.09 6.26 -7.64
N GLN A 166 8.64 6.08 -8.84
CA GLN A 166 8.03 6.52 -10.10
C GLN A 166 6.62 5.94 -10.36
N SER A 167 6.35 4.71 -9.92
CA SER A 167 5.06 4.04 -10.13
C SER A 167 3.89 4.75 -9.42
N SER A 168 4.19 5.60 -8.44
CA SER A 168 3.20 6.34 -7.67
C SER A 168 2.41 7.33 -8.51
N ILE A 169 2.90 7.73 -9.69
CA ILE A 169 2.17 8.61 -10.60
C ILE A 169 0.80 8.04 -10.97
N LEU A 170 0.67 6.71 -11.00
CA LEU A 170 -0.60 6.07 -11.30
C LEU A 170 -1.66 6.42 -10.26
N TYR A 171 -1.35 6.68 -8.99
CA TYR A 171 -2.36 7.13 -8.01
C TYR A 171 -3.08 8.42 -8.42
N MET A 172 -2.61 9.15 -9.43
CA MET A 172 -3.32 10.29 -10.01
C MET A 172 -4.74 9.94 -10.48
N PHE A 173 -5.01 8.69 -10.91
CA PHE A 173 -6.37 8.28 -11.29
C PHE A 173 -7.36 8.45 -10.12
N LEU A 174 -6.90 8.32 -8.87
CA LEU A 174 -7.77 8.50 -7.71
C LEU A 174 -8.29 9.93 -7.65
N ALA A 175 -7.49 10.94 -8.01
CA ALA A 175 -7.95 12.34 -8.01
C ALA A 175 -9.20 12.53 -8.88
N ILE A 176 -9.20 11.88 -10.05
CA ILE A 176 -10.34 11.87 -10.99
C ILE A 176 -11.56 11.25 -10.32
N CYS A 177 -11.37 10.16 -9.57
CA CYS A 177 -12.42 9.46 -8.86
C CYS A 177 -13.09 10.26 -7.72
N PHE A 178 -12.43 11.31 -7.22
CA PHE A 178 -12.96 12.13 -6.12
C PHE A 178 -13.66 13.40 -6.57
N TYR A 179 -13.49 13.80 -7.83
CA TYR A 179 -14.11 15.01 -8.35
C TYR A 179 -15.62 14.82 -8.57
N ARG A 180 -16.41 15.87 -8.28
CA ARG A 180 -17.87 15.83 -8.32
C ARG A 180 -18.37 16.13 -9.73
N PHE A 181 -18.66 15.09 -10.50
CA PHE A 181 -19.30 15.22 -11.81
C PHE A 181 -20.82 15.04 -11.71
N LYS A 182 -21.56 15.77 -12.57
CA LYS A 182 -23.01 15.58 -12.72
C LYS A 182 -23.35 14.19 -13.29
N GLU A 183 -22.53 13.71 -14.23
CA GLU A 183 -22.69 12.43 -14.93
C GLU A 183 -21.42 11.57 -14.76
N PRO A 184 -21.22 10.95 -13.59
CA PRO A 184 -19.96 10.28 -13.27
C PRO A 184 -19.65 9.13 -14.23
N ALA A 185 -20.65 8.33 -14.63
CA ALA A 185 -20.43 7.15 -15.46
C ALA A 185 -19.86 7.49 -16.85
N LEU A 186 -20.48 8.44 -17.56
CA LEU A 186 -20.02 8.89 -18.88
C LEU A 186 -18.63 9.53 -18.79
N PHE A 187 -18.40 10.34 -17.76
CA PHE A 187 -17.09 10.96 -17.54
C PHE A 187 -16.00 9.92 -17.28
N TYR A 188 -16.25 8.91 -16.45
CA TYR A 188 -15.29 7.82 -16.22
C TYR A 188 -15.04 7.00 -17.47
N ALA A 189 -16.09 6.68 -18.24
CA ALA A 189 -15.96 5.97 -19.52
C ALA A 189 -15.10 6.76 -20.52
N PHE A 190 -15.33 8.07 -20.61
CA PHE A 190 -14.51 8.97 -21.43
C PHE A 190 -13.05 9.01 -20.95
N CYS A 191 -12.80 9.21 -19.66
CA CYS A 191 -11.45 9.23 -19.10
C CYS A 191 -10.72 7.91 -19.33
N PHE A 192 -11.42 6.79 -19.18
CA PHE A 192 -10.87 5.46 -19.43
C PHE A 192 -10.53 5.26 -20.90
N ALA A 193 -11.43 5.62 -21.83
CA ALA A 193 -11.18 5.53 -23.26
C ALA A 193 -9.99 6.41 -23.67
N LEU A 194 -9.93 7.65 -23.18
CA LEU A 194 -8.81 8.56 -23.42
C LEU A 194 -7.50 7.98 -22.87
N PHE A 195 -7.52 7.47 -21.63
CA PHE A 195 -6.35 6.83 -21.02
C PHE A 195 -5.87 5.63 -21.83
N ALA A 196 -6.78 4.75 -22.28
CA ALA A 196 -6.43 3.59 -23.10
C ALA A 196 -5.77 4.00 -24.42
N VAL A 197 -6.29 5.02 -25.10
CA VAL A 197 -5.72 5.56 -26.33
C VAL A 197 -4.33 6.16 -26.07
N LEU A 198 -4.20 7.02 -25.06
CA LEU A 198 -2.92 7.63 -24.69
C LEU A 198 -1.88 6.58 -24.28
N TYR A 199 -2.30 5.58 -23.50
CA TYR A 199 -1.45 4.47 -23.10
C TYR A 199 -0.98 3.65 -24.30
N TYR A 200 -1.85 3.38 -25.27
CA TYR A 200 -1.48 2.68 -26.51
C TYR A 200 -0.39 3.44 -27.28
N PHE A 201 -0.53 4.76 -27.45
CA PHE A 201 0.51 5.57 -28.10
C PHE A 201 1.80 5.65 -27.29
N LEU A 202 1.70 5.80 -25.96
CA LEU A 202 2.86 5.76 -25.08
C LEU A 202 3.59 4.42 -25.19
N ARG A 203 2.84 3.32 -25.24
CA ARG A 203 3.38 1.98 -25.41
C ARG A 203 4.16 1.87 -26.71
N LEU A 204 3.60 2.31 -27.83
CA LEU A 204 4.28 2.32 -29.13
C LEU A 204 5.54 3.19 -29.14
N ALA A 205 5.53 4.32 -28.43
CA ALA A 205 6.69 5.22 -28.38
C ALA A 205 7.81 4.69 -27.46
N VAL A 206 7.46 4.14 -26.30
CA VAL A 206 8.41 3.77 -25.25
C VAL A 206 8.93 2.35 -25.44
N PHE A 207 8.06 1.36 -25.66
CA PHE A 207 8.49 -0.06 -25.72
C PHE A 207 9.24 -0.41 -27.00
N ASN A 208 9.05 0.37 -28.08
CA ASN A 208 9.85 0.22 -29.30
C ASN A 208 11.21 0.93 -29.22
N SER A 209 11.50 1.65 -28.12
CA SER A 209 12.80 2.28 -27.93
C SER A 209 13.81 1.26 -27.39
N ALA A 210 15.01 1.23 -27.97
CA ALA A 210 16.08 0.30 -27.57
C ALA A 210 16.47 0.44 -26.08
N LEU A 211 16.33 1.64 -25.51
CA LEU A 211 16.61 1.94 -24.10
C LEU A 211 15.65 1.25 -23.12
N PHE A 212 14.42 0.94 -23.54
CA PHE A 212 13.43 0.30 -22.68
C PHE A 212 13.30 -1.21 -22.90
N ALA A 213 13.79 -1.73 -24.03
CA ALA A 213 13.66 -3.14 -24.38
C ALA A 213 14.23 -4.08 -23.31
N GLU A 214 15.43 -3.80 -22.78
CA GLU A 214 16.05 -4.65 -21.75
C GLU A 214 15.28 -4.67 -20.42
N ARG A 215 14.78 -3.50 -19.97
CA ARG A 215 13.98 -3.42 -18.73
C ARG A 215 12.57 -3.97 -18.92
N ALA A 216 12.01 -3.85 -20.12
CA ALA A 216 10.71 -4.41 -20.45
C ALA A 216 10.72 -5.94 -20.37
N LEU A 217 11.80 -6.60 -20.81
CA LEU A 217 11.95 -8.06 -20.72
C LEU A 217 11.88 -8.59 -19.28
N LEU A 218 12.44 -7.85 -18.30
CA LEU A 218 12.42 -8.26 -16.89
C LEU A 218 11.02 -8.24 -16.26
N TYR A 219 10.12 -7.41 -16.80
CA TYR A 219 8.77 -7.23 -16.28
C TYR A 219 7.70 -7.59 -17.30
N GLU A 220 8.05 -8.32 -18.36
CA GLU A 220 7.14 -8.59 -19.46
C GLU A 220 5.94 -9.39 -18.95
N GLY A 221 4.78 -8.77 -19.03
CA GLY A 221 3.51 -9.43 -18.78
C GLY A 221 3.21 -10.48 -19.83
N ASN A 222 2.45 -11.50 -19.46
CA ASN A 222 1.80 -12.38 -20.42
C ASN A 222 0.28 -12.33 -20.20
N LEU A 223 -0.47 -12.77 -21.21
CA LEU A 223 -1.93 -12.76 -21.17
C LEU A 223 -2.47 -13.57 -19.98
N ASN A 224 -1.81 -14.66 -19.58
CA ASN A 224 -2.23 -15.45 -18.43
C ASN A 224 -2.15 -14.63 -17.13
N MET A 225 -1.03 -13.94 -16.89
CA MET A 225 -0.87 -13.04 -15.74
C MET A 225 -1.89 -11.90 -15.77
N PHE A 226 -2.14 -11.32 -16.95
CA PHE A 226 -3.17 -10.31 -17.11
C PHE A 226 -4.56 -10.85 -16.70
N PHE A 227 -4.97 -12.02 -17.21
CA PHE A 227 -6.26 -12.62 -16.84
C PHE A 227 -6.36 -12.99 -15.36
N VAL A 228 -5.26 -13.45 -14.75
CA VAL A 228 -5.19 -13.69 -13.30
C VAL A 228 -5.42 -12.38 -12.53
N ASN A 229 -4.80 -11.29 -12.95
CA ASN A 229 -4.99 -9.97 -12.32
C ASN A 229 -6.40 -9.42 -12.52
N VAL A 230 -7.02 -9.64 -13.69
CA VAL A 230 -8.43 -9.34 -13.92
C VAL A 230 -9.31 -10.16 -12.99
N LEU A 231 -9.06 -11.45 -12.82
CA LEU A 231 -9.81 -12.31 -11.90
C LEU A 231 -9.70 -11.82 -10.45
N ILE A 232 -8.48 -11.52 -9.99
CA ILE A 232 -8.22 -10.93 -8.67
C ILE A 232 -9.03 -9.65 -8.47
N TYR A 233 -9.04 -8.77 -9.47
CA TYR A 233 -9.80 -7.54 -9.43
C TYR A 233 -11.31 -7.81 -9.34
N MET A 234 -11.84 -8.73 -10.15
CA MET A 234 -13.25 -9.12 -10.13
C MET A 234 -13.67 -9.70 -8.77
N VAL A 235 -12.82 -10.54 -8.15
CA VAL A 235 -13.07 -11.06 -6.79
C VAL A 235 -13.14 -9.91 -5.78
N ASN A 236 -12.23 -8.93 -5.86
CA ASN A 236 -12.29 -7.74 -5.01
C ASN A 236 -13.56 -6.91 -5.24
N LEU A 237 -14.02 -6.75 -6.49
CA LEU A 237 -15.30 -6.09 -6.78
C LEU A 237 -16.49 -6.87 -6.22
N ILE A 238 -16.46 -8.20 -6.24
CA ILE A 238 -17.51 -9.05 -5.64
C ILE A 238 -17.57 -8.83 -4.14
N PHE A 239 -16.43 -8.89 -3.43
CA PHE A 239 -16.38 -8.59 -2.00
C PHE A 239 -16.88 -7.17 -1.70
N ALA A 240 -16.46 -6.20 -2.51
CA ALA A 240 -16.88 -4.82 -2.36
C ALA A 240 -18.40 -4.65 -2.56
N GLY A 241 -18.95 -5.27 -3.60
CA GLY A 241 -20.38 -5.29 -3.90
C GLY A 241 -21.19 -5.96 -2.81
N LEU A 242 -20.79 -7.17 -2.38
CA LEU A 242 -21.45 -7.90 -1.28
C LEU A 242 -21.48 -7.06 0.01
N PHE A 243 -20.37 -6.42 0.36
CA PHE A 243 -20.31 -5.52 1.50
C PHE A 243 -21.22 -4.30 1.32
N TYR A 244 -21.22 -3.67 0.15
CA TYR A 244 -22.06 -2.52 -0.16
C TYR A 244 -23.56 -2.84 -0.08
N PHE A 245 -24.02 -3.87 -0.79
CA PHE A 245 -25.44 -4.22 -0.85
C PHE A 245 -25.98 -4.67 0.51
N SER A 246 -25.19 -5.42 1.28
CA SER A 246 -25.55 -5.81 2.65
C SER A 246 -25.69 -4.61 3.61
N ASN A 247 -25.12 -3.45 3.25
CA ASN A 247 -24.98 -2.30 4.12
C ASN A 247 -25.45 -0.97 3.50
N ARG A 248 -26.28 -1.03 2.45
CA ARG A 248 -26.68 0.13 1.64
C ARG A 248 -27.17 1.32 2.48
N VAL A 249 -27.95 1.05 3.53
CA VAL A 249 -28.48 2.09 4.43
C VAL A 249 -27.35 2.90 5.09
N TRP A 250 -26.30 2.25 5.58
CA TRP A 250 -25.18 2.95 6.21
C TRP A 250 -24.43 3.84 5.22
N PHE A 251 -24.26 3.33 4.01
CA PHE A 251 -23.63 4.05 2.92
C PHE A 251 -24.43 5.29 2.52
N CYS A 252 -25.77 5.25 2.53
CA CYS A 252 -26.61 6.43 2.31
C CYS A 252 -26.31 7.57 3.30
N TYR A 253 -25.98 7.25 4.55
CA TYR A 253 -25.60 8.22 5.57
C TYR A 253 -24.12 8.66 5.47
N ASN A 254 -23.29 7.97 4.68
CA ASN A 254 -21.86 8.22 4.56
C ASN A 254 -21.44 8.35 3.07
N PRO A 255 -21.93 9.37 2.35
CA PRO A 255 -21.71 9.50 0.90
C PRO A 255 -20.24 9.69 0.51
N ILE A 256 -19.42 10.28 1.39
CA ILE A 256 -17.97 10.40 1.19
C ILE A 256 -17.31 9.01 1.14
N PHE A 257 -17.72 8.12 2.05
CA PHE A 257 -17.21 6.74 2.11
C PHE A 257 -17.64 5.93 0.90
N ILE A 258 -18.88 6.10 0.40
CA ILE A 258 -19.32 5.50 -0.88
C ILE A 258 -18.39 5.94 -2.01
N ARG A 259 -18.19 7.26 -2.16
CA ARG A 259 -17.40 7.79 -3.26
C ARG A 259 -15.97 7.28 -3.20
N TYR A 260 -15.40 7.25 -2.01
CA TYR A 260 -14.08 6.67 -1.81
C TYR A 260 -14.04 5.21 -2.22
N PHE A 261 -14.95 4.40 -1.67
CA PHE A 261 -14.97 2.97 -1.89
C PHE A 261 -15.16 2.62 -3.37
N TRP A 262 -16.13 3.21 -4.05
CA TRP A 262 -16.33 2.94 -5.47
C TRP A 262 -15.29 3.63 -6.33
N GLY A 263 -14.88 4.85 -6.00
CA GLY A 263 -13.86 5.59 -6.73
C GLY A 263 -12.52 4.86 -6.74
N SER A 264 -12.06 4.37 -5.59
CA SER A 264 -10.81 3.61 -5.50
C SER A 264 -10.87 2.31 -6.29
N ASN A 265 -12.00 1.60 -6.24
CA ASN A 265 -12.21 0.37 -7.00
C ASN A 265 -12.37 0.62 -8.50
N LEU A 266 -12.99 1.72 -8.93
CA LEU A 266 -13.05 2.12 -10.34
C LEU A 266 -11.66 2.52 -10.87
N GLY A 267 -10.86 3.18 -10.03
CA GLY A 267 -9.48 3.53 -10.35
C GLY A 267 -8.62 2.33 -10.76
N LEU A 268 -8.89 1.16 -10.20
CA LEU A 268 -8.18 -0.08 -10.57
C LEU A 268 -8.39 -0.51 -12.03
N PHE A 269 -9.47 -0.10 -12.70
CA PHE A 269 -9.63 -0.36 -14.14
C PHE A 269 -8.53 0.32 -14.97
N PHE A 270 -8.11 1.54 -14.60
CA PHE A 270 -7.01 2.22 -15.26
C PHE A 270 -5.70 1.45 -15.09
N VAL A 271 -5.47 0.90 -13.90
CA VAL A 271 -4.27 0.13 -13.59
C VAL A 271 -4.25 -1.20 -14.34
N LEU A 272 -5.41 -1.87 -14.53
CA LEU A 272 -5.51 -3.11 -15.30
C LEU A 272 -4.94 -2.97 -16.71
N ILE A 273 -5.20 -1.85 -17.40
CA ILE A 273 -4.63 -1.59 -18.74
C ILE A 273 -3.10 -1.63 -18.69
N VAL A 274 -2.50 -0.97 -17.71
CA VAL A 274 -1.04 -0.90 -17.56
C VAL A 274 -0.45 -2.27 -17.20
N MET A 275 -1.19 -3.08 -16.44
CA MET A 275 -0.78 -4.43 -16.04
C MET A 275 -0.75 -5.44 -17.18
N LEU A 276 -1.29 -5.10 -18.36
CA LEU A 276 -1.12 -5.92 -19.56
C LEU A 276 0.37 -6.06 -19.91
N ASP A 277 1.12 -4.97 -19.80
CA ASP A 277 2.54 -4.96 -20.16
C ASP A 277 3.45 -5.11 -18.93
N VAL A 278 3.04 -4.57 -17.77
CA VAL A 278 3.91 -4.48 -16.58
C VAL A 278 3.17 -4.96 -15.32
N PRO A 279 3.21 -6.27 -14.98
CA PRO A 279 2.48 -6.84 -13.85
C PRO A 279 2.87 -6.28 -12.48
N ILE A 280 4.06 -5.65 -12.35
CA ILE A 280 4.55 -5.07 -11.08
C ILE A 280 3.60 -4.01 -10.49
N PHE A 281 2.72 -3.44 -11.31
CA PHE A 281 1.68 -2.50 -10.86
C PHE A 281 0.58 -3.15 -10.00
N VAL A 282 0.63 -4.48 -9.79
CA VAL A 282 -0.12 -5.17 -8.72
C VAL A 282 0.14 -4.55 -7.33
N ARG A 283 1.26 -3.85 -7.15
CA ARG A 283 1.55 -3.06 -5.92
C ARG A 283 0.51 -1.97 -5.66
N ILE A 284 -0.09 -1.38 -6.70
CA ILE A 284 -1.16 -0.38 -6.55
C ILE A 284 -2.46 -1.06 -6.11
N PHE A 285 -2.73 -2.28 -6.61
CA PHE A 285 -3.88 -3.07 -6.17
C PHE A 285 -3.83 -3.27 -4.66
N LYS A 286 -2.66 -3.66 -4.15
CA LYS A 286 -2.45 -3.83 -2.71
C LYS A 286 -2.85 -2.60 -1.91
N THR A 287 -2.46 -1.41 -2.35
CA THR A 287 -2.85 -0.15 -1.67
C THR A 287 -4.36 0.04 -1.71
N ILE A 288 -5.02 -0.18 -2.84
CA ILE A 288 -6.49 -0.07 -2.91
C ILE A 288 -7.17 -1.12 -2.02
N PHE A 289 -6.64 -2.34 -1.94
CA PHE A 289 -7.14 -3.40 -1.06
C PHE A 289 -6.95 -3.04 0.41
N LEU A 290 -5.81 -2.44 0.79
CA LEU A 290 -5.59 -1.91 2.13
C LEU A 290 -6.67 -0.88 2.48
N LEU A 291 -6.93 0.04 1.55
CA LEU A 291 -7.92 1.09 1.74
C LEU A 291 -9.34 0.52 1.86
N ASN A 292 -9.69 -0.47 1.04
CA ASN A 292 -10.94 -1.22 1.16
C ASN A 292 -11.04 -1.94 2.51
N ALA A 293 -10.00 -2.64 2.95
CA ALA A 293 -9.95 -3.32 4.25
C ALA A 293 -10.14 -2.32 5.41
N CYS A 294 -9.52 -1.15 5.32
CA CYS A 294 -9.67 -0.08 6.31
C CYS A 294 -11.12 0.42 6.37
N LEU A 295 -11.74 0.71 5.22
CA LEU A 295 -13.12 1.17 5.16
C LEU A 295 -14.11 0.11 5.67
N ILE A 296 -13.99 -1.11 5.18
CA ILE A 296 -14.86 -2.24 5.54
C ILE A 296 -14.80 -2.49 7.04
N THR A 297 -13.59 -2.54 7.62
CA THR A 297 -13.41 -2.76 9.06
C THR A 297 -13.96 -1.60 9.88
N SER A 298 -13.67 -0.35 9.48
CA SER A 298 -14.18 0.85 10.15
C SER A 298 -15.72 0.88 10.15
N ALA A 299 -16.34 0.61 9.00
CA ALA A 299 -17.79 0.53 8.85
C ALA A 299 -18.38 -0.60 9.70
N CYS A 300 -17.80 -1.81 9.68
CA CYS A 300 -18.24 -2.93 10.51
C CYS A 300 -18.28 -2.62 12.01
N TYR A 301 -17.32 -1.84 12.50
CA TYR A 301 -17.28 -1.47 13.92
C TYR A 301 -18.26 -0.36 14.29
N SER A 302 -18.74 0.41 13.31
CA SER A 302 -19.85 1.36 13.51
C SER A 302 -21.23 0.68 13.59
N PHE A 303 -21.35 -0.60 13.17
CA PHE A 303 -22.61 -1.33 13.21
C PHE A 303 -22.96 -1.84 14.60
N SER A 304 -24.27 -2.08 14.82
CA SER A 304 -24.76 -2.80 15.99
C SER A 304 -24.17 -4.21 16.07
N PHE A 305 -24.04 -4.77 17.27
CA PHE A 305 -23.40 -6.07 17.50
C PHE A 305 -23.99 -7.19 16.65
N LYS A 306 -25.34 -7.30 16.60
CA LYS A 306 -26.04 -8.29 15.76
C LYS A 306 -25.68 -8.18 14.29
N LYS A 307 -25.61 -6.95 13.76
CA LYS A 307 -25.26 -6.70 12.36
C LYS A 307 -23.76 -6.94 12.12
N ARG A 308 -22.89 -6.58 13.06
CA ARG A 308 -21.46 -6.84 13.01
C ARG A 308 -21.17 -8.33 12.87
N ILE A 309 -21.79 -9.19 13.69
CA ILE A 309 -21.63 -10.65 13.59
C ILE A 309 -22.01 -11.15 12.20
N ARG A 310 -23.11 -10.65 11.62
CA ARG A 310 -23.56 -11.06 10.28
C ARG A 310 -22.57 -10.70 9.17
N VAL A 311 -21.92 -9.54 9.27
CA VAL A 311 -21.00 -9.05 8.23
C VAL A 311 -19.56 -9.54 8.45
N MET A 312 -19.21 -9.95 9.67
CA MET A 312 -17.85 -10.39 10.02
C MET A 312 -17.29 -11.50 9.11
N PRO A 313 -18.05 -12.54 8.72
CA PRO A 313 -17.52 -13.57 7.80
C PRO A 313 -17.03 -12.99 6.47
N VAL A 314 -17.73 -12.00 5.90
CA VAL A 314 -17.32 -11.34 4.66
C VAL A 314 -16.00 -10.60 4.85
N VAL A 315 -15.82 -9.93 5.98
CA VAL A 315 -14.56 -9.23 6.31
C VAL A 315 -13.42 -10.22 6.49
N VAL A 316 -13.63 -11.30 7.23
CA VAL A 316 -12.62 -12.33 7.47
C VAL A 316 -12.21 -13.00 6.16
N LEU A 317 -13.17 -13.37 5.31
CA LEU A 317 -12.89 -13.93 3.99
C LEU A 317 -12.13 -12.95 3.09
N TYR A 318 -12.47 -11.66 3.14
CA TYR A 318 -11.75 -10.64 2.38
C TYR A 318 -10.29 -10.48 2.84
N LEU A 319 -10.05 -10.47 4.16
CA LEU A 319 -8.70 -10.39 4.71
C LEU A 319 -7.89 -11.65 4.40
N PHE A 320 -8.51 -12.83 4.48
CA PHE A 320 -7.87 -14.09 4.07
C PHE A 320 -7.52 -14.08 2.58
N PHE A 321 -8.41 -13.57 1.72
CA PHE A 321 -8.11 -13.37 0.31
C PHE A 321 -6.92 -12.43 0.09
N CYS A 322 -6.83 -11.32 0.83
CA CYS A 322 -5.68 -10.42 0.79
C CYS A 322 -4.38 -11.15 1.21
N PHE A 323 -4.42 -11.96 2.28
CA PHE A 323 -3.28 -12.76 2.74
C PHE A 323 -2.80 -13.73 1.66
N ALA A 324 -3.72 -14.53 1.11
CA ALA A 324 -3.44 -15.53 0.11
C ALA A 324 -2.87 -14.93 -1.19
N LEU A 325 -3.25 -13.69 -1.49
CA LEU A 325 -2.80 -12.97 -2.68
C LEU A 325 -1.44 -12.28 -2.49
N PHE A 326 -1.24 -11.55 -1.39
CA PHE A 326 -0.09 -10.65 -1.25
C PHE A 326 1.01 -11.19 -0.34
N VAL A 327 0.70 -12.07 0.61
CA VAL A 327 1.64 -12.51 1.63
C VAL A 327 2.08 -13.94 1.37
N PHE A 328 1.12 -14.85 1.19
CA PHE A 328 1.41 -16.28 1.03
C PHE A 328 2.37 -16.60 -0.13
N PRO A 329 2.23 -16.02 -1.35
CA PRO A 329 3.08 -16.40 -2.47
C PRO A 329 4.55 -15.99 -2.33
N VAL A 330 4.84 -15.06 -1.41
CA VAL A 330 6.17 -14.47 -1.19
C VAL A 330 6.62 -14.63 0.25
N TYR A 331 6.02 -15.57 0.99
CA TYR A 331 6.24 -15.77 2.42
C TYR A 331 7.74 -15.90 2.77
N GLU A 332 8.50 -16.68 1.99
CA GLU A 332 9.93 -16.95 2.22
C GLU A 332 10.80 -15.70 2.04
N LEU A 333 10.37 -14.73 1.23
CA LEU A 333 11.09 -13.49 0.97
C LEU A 333 10.61 -12.32 1.84
N THR A 334 9.52 -12.50 2.57
CA THR A 334 8.81 -11.45 3.30
C THR A 334 8.62 -11.80 4.78
N LEU A 335 7.79 -12.79 5.09
CA LEU A 335 7.33 -13.05 6.45
C LEU A 335 8.36 -13.84 7.25
N ASP A 336 9.07 -14.80 6.65
CA ASP A 336 10.18 -15.49 7.33
C ASP A 336 11.30 -14.51 7.70
N PRO A 337 11.83 -13.67 6.77
CA PRO A 337 12.89 -12.75 7.10
C PRO A 337 12.53 -11.70 8.16
N LEU A 338 11.24 -11.34 8.24
CA LEU A 338 10.71 -10.37 9.20
C LEU A 338 10.98 -10.77 10.66
N PHE A 339 10.94 -12.07 10.94
CA PHE A 339 11.14 -12.62 12.28
C PHE A 339 12.53 -13.24 12.46
N SER A 340 13.11 -13.78 11.40
CA SER A 340 14.38 -14.52 11.45
C SER A 340 15.63 -13.63 11.36
N TYR A 341 15.55 -12.45 10.70
CA TYR A 341 16.71 -11.55 10.52
C TYR A 341 16.48 -10.18 11.18
N ASN A 342 16.46 -10.14 12.52
CA ASN A 342 16.30 -8.91 13.28
C ASN A 342 17.47 -8.64 14.23
N CYS A 343 17.96 -7.39 14.26
CA CYS A 343 19.09 -6.97 15.09
C CYS A 343 18.86 -7.15 16.59
N LEU A 344 17.61 -7.33 17.03
CA LEU A 344 17.31 -7.67 18.42
C LEU A 344 17.96 -8.98 18.87
N PHE A 345 18.15 -9.93 17.96
CA PHE A 345 18.72 -11.24 18.26
C PHE A 345 20.22 -11.30 17.92
N GLU A 346 20.67 -10.57 16.89
CA GLU A 346 22.06 -10.62 16.40
C GLU A 346 22.61 -9.21 16.11
N VAL A 347 23.02 -8.50 17.17
CA VAL A 347 23.49 -7.09 17.10
C VAL A 347 24.76 -6.93 16.23
N SER A 348 25.62 -7.94 16.18
CA SER A 348 26.89 -7.89 15.45
C SER A 348 26.72 -7.80 13.93
N LEU A 349 25.64 -8.37 13.38
CA LEU A 349 25.39 -8.40 11.93
C LEU A 349 24.82 -7.08 11.40
N CYS A 350 24.31 -6.22 12.28
CA CYS A 350 23.69 -4.95 11.86
C CYS A 350 24.66 -3.80 11.67
N ARG A 351 25.95 -4.03 11.96
CA ARG A 351 27.04 -3.06 11.75
C ARG A 351 27.86 -3.35 10.49
N GLN A 352 27.56 -4.45 9.81
CA GLN A 352 28.08 -4.79 8.48
C GLN A 352 27.12 -4.25 7.43
#